data_AF-W7E039-F1
#
_entry.id   AF-W7E039-F1
#
_cell.length_a   1.000
_cell.length_b   1.000
_cell.length_c   1.000
_cell.angle_alpha   90.00
_cell.angle_beta   90.00
_cell.angle_gamma   90.00
#
_symmetry.space_group_name_H-M   'P 1'
#
loop_
_entity.id
_entity.type
_entity.pdbx_description
1 polymer ?
#
loop_
_entity_poly.entity_id
_entity_poly.type
_entity_poly.pdbx_seq_one_letter_code
_entity_poly.pdbx_strand_id
1 'polypeptide(L)'
;MNATRALARQPLIRFLGKRTTPSHIDHTPHVHPASHMKELPSSFKAYRQKAQQHGPLNANASGLVGGHIGGAAGRNLGPVEAGNGLYFDRSELPARFQNLSWTQAEMELLESGGASQFA
;
A
#
# COMPACT_ATOMS: atom_id res chain seq x y z
N MET A 1 -72.24 -6.21 44.17
CA MET A 1 -70.84 -6.66 44.30
C MET A 1 -70.62 -7.78 43.29
N ASN A 2 -69.99 -7.50 42.14
CA ASN A 2 -69.65 -8.55 41.16
C ASN A 2 -68.13 -8.64 41.09
N ALA A 3 -67.55 -9.32 42.07
CA ALA A 3 -66.13 -9.61 42.08
C ALA A 3 -65.83 -10.76 41.10
N THR A 4 -64.80 -10.55 40.28
CA THR A 4 -64.04 -11.57 39.56
C THR A 4 -64.79 -12.36 38.46
N ARG A 5 -65.11 -11.65 37.37
CA ARG A 5 -64.96 -12.21 36.02
C ARG A 5 -63.45 -12.33 35.72
N ALA A 6 -62.74 -13.16 36.48
CA ALA A 6 -61.35 -13.50 36.23
C ALA A 6 -61.33 -14.35 34.96
N LEU A 7 -61.13 -13.64 33.86
CA LEU A 7 -60.84 -14.14 32.53
C LEU A 7 -59.94 -15.39 32.65
N ALA A 8 -60.45 -16.57 32.29
CA ALA A 8 -59.69 -17.80 32.14
C ALA A 8 -58.70 -17.68 30.96
N ARG A 9 -57.72 -16.77 31.10
CA ARG A 9 -56.63 -16.58 30.16
C ARG A 9 -55.55 -17.60 30.50
N GLN A 10 -55.52 -18.68 29.74
CA GLN A 10 -54.41 -19.62 29.78
C GLN A 10 -53.15 -18.86 29.30
N PRO A 11 -52.07 -18.80 30.10
CA PRO A 11 -50.87 -18.09 29.69
C PRO A 11 -50.21 -18.83 28.51
N LEU A 12 -49.99 -18.13 27.40
CA LEU A 12 -49.34 -18.69 26.20
C LEU A 12 -47.85 -19.02 26.42
N ILE A 13 -47.27 -18.54 27.52
CA ILE A 13 -45.87 -18.75 27.87
C ILE A 13 -45.78 -20.03 28.69
N ARG A 14 -45.18 -21.06 28.11
CA ARG A 14 -44.80 -22.28 28.82
C ARG A 14 -43.39 -22.08 29.38
N PHE A 15 -43.24 -22.19 30.70
CA PHE A 15 -41.93 -22.26 31.33
C PHE A 15 -41.30 -23.63 31.01
N LEU A 16 -40.59 -23.72 29.88
CA LEU A 16 -39.65 -24.81 29.66
C LEU A 16 -38.62 -24.72 30.79
N GLY A 17 -38.44 -25.81 31.54
CA GLY A 17 -37.50 -25.88 32.66
C GLY A 17 -36.05 -25.60 32.24
N LYS A 18 -35.10 -25.85 33.15
CA LYS A 18 -33.66 -25.60 32.90
C LYS A 18 -33.22 -26.32 31.61
N ARG A 19 -32.92 -25.55 30.56
CA ARG A 19 -32.43 -26.09 29.29
C ARG A 19 -31.05 -26.70 29.54
N THR A 20 -30.90 -27.99 29.24
CA THR A 20 -29.59 -28.65 29.28
C THR A 20 -28.84 -28.32 27.99
N THR A 21 -27.59 -27.89 28.11
CA THR A 21 -26.73 -27.70 26.94
C THR A 21 -26.25 -29.07 26.48
N PRO A 22 -26.42 -29.44 25.19
CA PRO A 22 -25.87 -30.68 24.67
C PRO A 22 -24.34 -30.67 24.87
N SER A 23 -23.82 -31.73 25.47
CA SER A 23 -22.39 -31.88 25.76
C SER A 23 -21.55 -32.10 24.51
N HIS A 24 -22.17 -32.60 23.44
CA HIS A 24 -21.53 -32.83 22.16
C HIS A 24 -22.37 -32.20 21.05
N ILE A 25 -21.82 -31.17 20.44
CA ILE A 25 -22.38 -30.50 19.27
C ILE A 25 -21.44 -30.81 18.12
N ASP A 26 -22.01 -31.25 17.00
CA ASP A 26 -21.24 -31.45 15.78
C ASP A 26 -20.86 -30.07 15.21
N HIS A 27 -19.57 -29.75 15.26
CA HIS A 27 -18.98 -28.54 14.73
C HIS A 27 -18.32 -28.74 13.37
N THR A 28 -18.59 -29.86 12.70
CA THR A 28 -18.09 -30.05 11.34
C THR A 28 -18.60 -28.90 10.46
N PRO A 29 -17.70 -28.21 9.73
CA PRO A 29 -18.11 -27.16 8.82
C PRO A 29 -19.04 -27.74 7.76
N HIS A 30 -20.14 -27.05 7.49
CA HIS A 30 -21.11 -27.44 6.46
C HIS A 30 -21.40 -26.28 5.54
N VAL A 31 -21.66 -26.59 4.27
CA VAL A 31 -22.10 -25.60 3.29
C VAL A 31 -23.51 -25.13 3.66
N HIS A 32 -23.74 -23.82 3.55
CA HIS A 32 -25.07 -23.28 3.78
C HIS A 32 -26.05 -23.79 2.71
N PRO A 33 -27.28 -24.21 3.05
CA PRO A 33 -28.23 -24.78 2.08
C PRO A 33 -28.63 -23.79 0.96
N ALA A 34 -28.50 -22.49 1.20
CA ALA A 34 -28.75 -21.43 0.22
C ALA A 34 -27.50 -21.02 -0.60
N SER A 35 -26.36 -21.66 -0.39
CA SER A 35 -25.13 -21.37 -1.15
C SER A 35 -25.26 -21.86 -2.59
N HIS A 36 -24.85 -21.03 -3.55
CA HIS A 36 -24.72 -21.45 -4.96
C HIS A 36 -23.59 -22.47 -5.17
N MET A 37 -22.59 -22.48 -4.28
CA MET A 37 -21.46 -23.42 -4.31
C MET A 37 -21.77 -24.61 -3.40
N LYS A 38 -21.68 -25.84 -3.93
CA LYS A 38 -22.01 -27.09 -3.22
C LYS A 38 -20.88 -27.64 -2.33
N GLU A 39 -19.75 -26.93 -2.23
CA GLU A 39 -18.57 -27.36 -1.49
C GLU A 39 -18.00 -26.21 -0.66
N LEU A 40 -17.41 -26.54 0.48
CA LEU A 40 -16.70 -25.58 1.30
C LEU A 40 -15.39 -25.16 0.61
N PRO A 41 -15.01 -23.87 0.66
CA PRO A 41 -13.69 -23.45 0.22
C PRO A 41 -12.62 -24.16 1.04
N SER A 42 -11.76 -24.94 0.37
CA SER A 42 -10.73 -25.75 1.04
C SER A 42 -9.63 -24.91 1.70
N SER A 43 -9.37 -23.69 1.21
CA SER A 43 -8.54 -22.66 1.87
C SER A 43 -8.57 -21.34 1.09
N PHE A 44 -8.23 -20.23 1.76
CA PHE A 44 -8.01 -18.93 1.10
C PHE A 44 -6.93 -19.01 0.01
N LYS A 45 -5.90 -19.86 0.22
CA LYS A 45 -4.84 -20.12 -0.75
C LYS A 45 -5.37 -20.77 -2.03
N ALA A 46 -6.24 -21.78 -1.92
CA ALA A 46 -6.85 -22.45 -3.06
C ALA A 46 -7.83 -21.54 -3.82
N TYR A 47 -8.59 -20.70 -3.10
CA TYR A 47 -9.43 -19.66 -3.71
C TYR A 47 -8.60 -18.68 -4.55
N ARG A 48 -7.52 -18.16 -3.94
CA ARG A 48 -6.58 -17.24 -4.58
C ARG A 48 -5.96 -17.81 -5.86
N GLN A 49 -5.64 -19.11 -5.90
CA GLN A 49 -5.12 -19.76 -7.10
C GLN A 49 -6.13 -19.83 -8.27
N LYS A 50 -7.42 -19.93 -7.98
CA LYS A 50 -8.48 -20.03 -9.01
C LYS A 50 -8.94 -18.66 -9.53
N ALA A 51 -8.87 -17.63 -8.68
CA ALA A 51 -9.35 -16.30 -9.01
C ALA A 51 -8.41 -15.57 -10.00
N GLN A 52 -8.82 -15.52 -11.26
CA GLN A 52 -8.10 -14.84 -12.36
C GLN A 52 -7.95 -13.31 -12.16
N GLN A 53 -8.74 -12.72 -11.26
CA GLN A 53 -8.78 -11.27 -11.04
C GLN A 53 -7.61 -10.72 -10.20
N HIS A 54 -6.83 -11.58 -9.52
CA HIS A 54 -5.84 -11.13 -8.54
C HIS A 54 -4.39 -11.15 -9.03
N GLY A 55 -4.16 -11.41 -10.31
CA GLY A 55 -2.82 -11.52 -10.88
C GLY A 55 -2.03 -12.73 -10.34
N PRO A 56 -0.89 -13.05 -10.96
CA PRO A 56 -0.08 -14.22 -10.60
C PRO A 56 0.49 -14.11 -9.18
N LEU A 57 0.05 -14.99 -8.28
CA LEU A 57 0.50 -15.06 -6.87
C LEU A 57 1.97 -15.48 -6.71
N ASN A 58 2.52 -16.14 -7.72
CA ASN A 58 3.91 -16.60 -7.75
C ASN A 58 4.80 -15.68 -8.61
N ALA A 59 4.33 -14.49 -8.99
CA ALA A 59 5.18 -13.57 -9.71
C ALA A 59 6.26 -13.04 -8.76
N ASN A 60 7.52 -13.28 -9.12
CA ASN A 60 8.63 -12.54 -8.56
C ASN A 60 8.32 -11.05 -8.71
N ALA A 61 8.39 -10.28 -7.61
CA ALA A 61 8.09 -8.85 -7.60
C ALA A 61 8.83 -8.08 -8.72
N SER A 62 10.01 -8.58 -9.11
CA SER A 62 10.81 -8.10 -10.24
C SER A 62 10.09 -8.13 -11.60
N GLY A 63 9.15 -9.04 -11.83
CA GLY A 63 8.41 -9.17 -13.09
C GLY A 63 7.06 -8.43 -13.09
N LEU A 64 6.50 -8.11 -11.93
CA LEU A 64 5.15 -7.54 -11.82
C LEU A 64 5.15 -6.00 -11.72
N VAL A 65 6.23 -5.40 -11.18
CA VAL A 65 6.31 -3.95 -10.89
C VAL A 65 7.24 -3.19 -11.86
N GLY A 66 7.43 -3.70 -13.08
CA GLY A 66 8.20 -2.97 -14.09
C GLY A 66 9.72 -3.00 -13.87
N GLY A 67 10.27 -4.19 -13.60
CA GLY A 67 11.69 -4.44 -13.75
C GLY A 67 12.58 -3.80 -12.67
N HIS A 68 13.88 -4.08 -12.81
CA HIS A 68 14.96 -3.82 -11.86
C HIS A 68 15.02 -2.40 -11.26
N ILE A 69 14.38 -1.42 -11.88
CA ILE A 69 14.47 0.01 -11.52
C ILE A 69 13.42 0.42 -10.46
N GLY A 70 12.31 -0.32 -10.30
CA GLY A 70 11.26 0.00 -9.32
C GLY A 70 11.33 -0.78 -8.00
N GLY A 71 11.96 -1.97 -8.01
CA GLY A 71 12.02 -2.87 -6.86
C GLY A 71 13.37 -2.92 -6.13
N ALA A 72 14.45 -2.42 -6.76
CA ALA A 72 15.77 -2.39 -6.15
C ALA A 72 15.98 -1.09 -5.36
N ALA A 73 16.62 -1.18 -4.19
CA ALA A 73 17.08 0.00 -3.48
C ALA A 73 18.01 0.81 -4.39
N GLY A 74 17.87 2.14 -4.45
CA GLY A 74 18.63 2.98 -5.39
C GLY A 74 20.15 2.80 -5.32
N ARG A 75 20.69 2.43 -4.15
CA ARG A 75 22.10 2.07 -3.96
C ARG A 75 22.58 0.87 -4.80
N ASN A 76 21.65 -0.02 -5.19
CA ASN A 76 21.93 -1.22 -5.99
C ASN A 76 21.84 -0.95 -7.50
N LEU A 77 21.37 0.23 -7.91
CA LEU A 77 21.25 0.62 -9.33
C LEU A 77 22.59 1.11 -9.92
N GLY A 78 23.63 1.21 -9.08
CA GLY A 78 24.93 1.73 -9.45
C GLY A 78 25.03 3.25 -9.31
N PRO A 79 26.24 3.81 -9.41
CA PRO A 79 26.45 5.24 -9.45
C PRO A 79 25.76 5.83 -10.69
N VAL A 80 25.13 6.99 -10.50
CA VAL A 80 24.49 7.75 -11.58
C VAL A 80 25.59 8.53 -12.28
N GLU A 81 26.16 7.93 -13.32
CA GLU A 81 27.16 8.56 -14.17
C GLU A 81 26.50 9.10 -15.43
N ALA A 82 26.99 10.24 -15.93
CA ALA A 82 26.52 10.78 -17.18
C ALA A 82 26.94 9.85 -18.33
N GLY A 83 26.10 9.71 -19.35
CA GLY A 83 26.46 8.95 -20.54
C GLY A 83 27.69 9.56 -21.23
N ASN A 84 28.39 8.78 -22.04
CA ASN A 84 29.58 9.26 -22.76
C ASN A 84 29.27 10.54 -23.55
N GLY A 85 29.96 11.63 -23.21
CA GLY A 85 29.78 12.94 -23.85
C GLY A 85 28.61 13.77 -23.32
N LEU A 86 27.89 13.27 -22.31
CA LEU A 86 26.91 14.01 -21.53
C LEU A 86 27.56 14.45 -20.22
N TYR A 87 27.11 15.59 -19.70
CA TYR A 87 27.57 16.18 -18.45
C TYR A 87 26.34 16.55 -17.64
N PHE A 88 26.40 16.42 -16.31
CA PHE A 88 25.25 16.74 -15.47
C PHE A 88 25.11 18.24 -15.24
N ASP A 89 26.24 18.92 -15.17
CA ASP A 89 26.29 20.35 -14.94
C ASP A 89 27.16 21.06 -15.99
N ARG A 90 26.88 22.34 -16.20
CA ARG A 90 27.63 23.19 -17.12
C ARG A 90 29.04 23.48 -16.62
N SER A 91 29.30 23.32 -15.33
CA SER A 91 30.63 23.43 -14.73
C SER A 91 31.61 22.37 -15.23
N GLU A 92 31.11 21.20 -15.65
CA GLU A 92 31.91 20.11 -16.21
C GLU A 92 32.24 20.32 -17.71
N LEU A 93 31.55 21.26 -18.36
CA LEU A 93 31.81 21.63 -19.74
C LEU A 93 33.01 22.60 -19.84
N PRO A 94 33.64 22.72 -21.03
CA PRO A 94 34.68 23.71 -21.27
C PRO A 94 34.24 25.13 -20.91
N ALA A 95 35.19 25.96 -20.45
CA ALA A 95 34.95 27.30 -19.90
C ALA A 95 34.01 28.20 -20.72
N ARG A 96 33.99 28.06 -22.05
CA ARG A 96 33.07 28.79 -22.94
C ARG A 96 31.57 28.57 -22.67
N PHE A 97 31.21 27.45 -22.02
CA PHE A 97 29.81 27.09 -21.72
C PHE A 97 29.45 27.29 -20.24
N GLN A 98 30.46 27.54 -19.41
CA GLN A 98 30.29 27.84 -18.00
C GLN A 98 29.68 29.23 -17.85
N ASN A 99 29.00 29.46 -16.72
CA ASN A 99 28.53 30.80 -16.39
C ASN A 99 29.75 31.68 -16.09
N LEU A 100 29.70 32.96 -16.49
CA LEU A 100 30.71 33.94 -16.11
C LEU A 100 30.72 34.09 -14.59
N SER A 101 31.76 33.59 -13.94
CA SER A 101 32.05 33.88 -12.55
C SER A 101 32.79 35.21 -12.46
N TRP A 102 32.36 36.08 -11.55
CA TRP A 102 33.07 37.32 -11.30
C TRP A 102 34.34 37.05 -10.51
N THR A 103 35.43 37.67 -10.94
CA THR A 103 36.68 37.65 -10.20
C THR A 103 36.59 38.53 -8.96
N GLN A 104 37.45 38.28 -7.97
CA GLN A 104 37.48 39.09 -6.74
C GLN A 104 37.75 40.57 -7.04
N ALA A 105 38.58 40.86 -8.04
CA ALA A 105 38.86 42.23 -8.47
C ALA A 105 37.64 42.91 -9.11
N GLU A 106 36.85 42.18 -9.92
CA GLU A 106 35.60 42.71 -10.50
C GLU A 106 34.54 42.95 -9.42
N MET A 107 34.45 42.05 -8.43
CA MET A 107 33.57 42.23 -7.27
C MET A 107 33.97 43.47 -6.47
N GLU A 108 35.25 43.64 -6.15
CA GLU A 108 35.77 44.81 -5.45
C GLU A 108 35.59 46.11 -6.25
N LEU A 109 35.74 46.05 -7.57
CA LEU A 109 35.46 47.19 -8.45
C LEU A 109 33.99 47.59 -8.40
N LEU A 110 33.08 46.62 -8.40
CA LEU A 110 31.66 46.91 -8.26
C LEU A 110 31.33 47.49 -6.87
N GLU A 111 31.84 46.88 -5.80
CA GLU A 111 31.59 47.31 -4.42
C GLU A 111 32.18 48.71 -4.13
N SER A 112 33.36 49.00 -4.67
CA SER A 112 34.02 50.30 -4.54
C SER A 112 33.50 51.35 -5.54
N GLY A 113 32.58 50.99 -6.43
CA GLY A 113 32.08 51.88 -7.48
C GLY A 113 33.15 52.33 -8.48
N GLY A 114 34.19 51.52 -8.70
CA GLY A 114 35.32 51.81 -9.58
C GLY A 114 36.51 52.51 -8.90
N ALA A 115 36.44 52.80 -7.60
CA ALA A 115 37.51 53.52 -6.90
C ALA A 115 38.81 52.71 -6.77
N SER A 116 38.72 51.38 -6.65
CA SER A 116 39.89 50.50 -6.53
C SER A 116 40.70 50.33 -7.83
N GLN A 117 40.20 50.79 -8.98
CA GLN A 117 40.91 50.66 -10.27
C GLN A 117 42.08 51.64 -10.43
N PHE A 118 42.06 52.73 -9.68
CA PHE A 118 42.99 53.86 -9.84
C PHE A 118 43.79 54.16 -8.55
N ALA A 119 43.63 53.33 -7.52
CA ALA A 119 44.30 53.47 -6.23
C ALA A 119 45.65 52.73 -6.19
#